data_AF-A0AAV9Q9T5-F1
#
_entry.id   AF-A0AAV9Q9T5-F1
#
_cell.length_a   1.000
_cell.length_b   1.000
_cell.length_c   1.000
_cell.angle_alpha   90.00
_cell.angle_beta   90.00
_cell.angle_gamma   90.00
#
_symmetry.space_group_name_H-M   'P 1'
#
loop_
_entity.id
_entity.type
_entity.pdbx_description
1 polymer ?
#
loop_
_entity_poly.entity_id
_entity_poly.type
_entity_poly.pdbx_seq_one_letter_code
_entity_poly.pdbx_strand_id
1 'polypeptide(L)'
;MSRATSTIINPVKSTASIVELAQQIQSDTRLISSYVAENSLPELSLSADAYPFFPSTGPPMLRNTSAHRSRSSKPEYRLAMPARSYVIEDTFPAASKLADAVEKYPRSQETNETAWNLAHGTDLSVFQYFEKHPSRMKRFMGAMNMMISFNSGERDLDGWKSLFKMPDSWLGLRYIVTPPGSALSIMELDLRGPDSIRSPTR
;
A
#
# COMPACT_ATOMS: atom_id res chain seq x y z
N MET A 1 61.33 37.68 -0.04
CA MET A 1 61.57 36.26 0.31
C MET A 1 60.24 35.65 0.73
N SER A 2 59.54 35.04 -0.22
CA SER A 2 58.19 34.47 -0.03
C SER A 2 58.33 32.96 0.17
N ARG A 3 57.88 32.44 1.31
CA ARG A 3 57.93 31.01 1.65
C ARG A 3 56.57 30.43 1.29
N ALA A 4 56.48 29.78 0.14
CA ALA A 4 55.28 29.10 -0.31
C ALA A 4 55.02 27.87 0.57
N THR A 5 53.87 27.85 1.23
CA THR A 5 53.36 26.71 2.00
C THR A 5 52.89 25.64 1.02
N SER A 6 53.67 24.56 0.89
CA SER A 6 53.29 23.41 0.05
C SER A 6 52.18 22.64 0.76
N THR A 7 50.94 22.80 0.27
CA THR A 7 49.78 21.99 0.66
C THR A 7 50.05 20.53 0.29
N ILE A 8 50.16 19.67 1.29
CA ILE A 8 50.20 18.21 1.11
C ILE A 8 48.79 17.78 0.68
N ILE A 9 48.63 17.47 -0.60
CA ILE A 9 47.44 16.78 -1.10
C ILE A 9 47.53 15.35 -0.57
N ASN A 10 46.69 15.01 0.42
CA ASN A 10 46.52 13.62 0.84
C ASN A 10 46.03 12.79 -0.35
N PRO A 11 46.72 11.71 -0.74
CA PRO A 11 46.23 10.84 -1.80
C PRO A 11 44.90 10.20 -1.36
N VAL A 12 43.93 10.23 -2.27
CA VAL A 12 42.64 9.54 -2.14
C VAL A 12 42.93 8.09 -1.75
N LYS A 13 42.36 7.63 -0.61
CA LYS A 13 42.50 6.25 -0.12
C LYS A 13 42.21 5.29 -1.27
N SER A 14 43.18 4.43 -1.56
CA SER A 14 43.10 3.35 -2.54
C SER A 14 41.78 2.60 -2.37
N THR A 15 41.00 2.52 -3.44
CA THR A 15 39.80 1.69 -3.51
C THR A 15 40.21 0.25 -3.22
N ALA A 16 39.65 -0.36 -2.16
CA ALA A 16 39.95 -1.74 -1.79
C ALA A 16 39.81 -2.66 -3.01
N SER A 17 40.79 -3.55 -3.21
CA SER A 17 40.78 -4.52 -4.30
C SER A 17 39.54 -5.40 -4.18
N ILE A 18 38.97 -5.83 -5.32
CA ILE A 18 37.86 -6.80 -5.33
C ILE A 18 38.22 -8.08 -4.54
N VAL A 19 39.50 -8.43 -4.48
CA VAL A 19 40.00 -9.56 -3.69
C VAL A 19 39.92 -9.29 -2.19
N GLU A 20 40.28 -8.08 -1.74
CA GLU A 20 40.20 -7.68 -0.33
C GLU A 20 38.74 -7.63 0.13
N LEU A 21 37.84 -7.11 -0.72
CA LEU A 21 36.41 -7.11 -0.44
C LEU A 21 35.85 -8.54 -0.36
N ALA A 22 36.26 -9.44 -1.24
CA ALA A 22 35.85 -10.84 -1.19
C ALA A 22 36.32 -11.53 0.10
N GLN A 23 37.54 -11.25 0.56
CA GLN A 23 38.07 -11.75 1.83
C GLN A 23 37.29 -11.20 3.02
N GLN A 24 36.95 -9.92 2.99
CA GLN A 24 36.15 -9.29 4.04
C GLN A 24 34.74 -9.88 4.10
N ILE A 25 34.05 -10.00 2.95
CA ILE A 25 32.72 -10.62 2.85
C ILE A 25 32.77 -12.06 3.37
N GLN A 26 33.80 -12.84 3.04
CA GLN A 26 33.97 -14.19 3.56
C GLN A 26 34.13 -14.20 5.08
N SER A 27 34.96 -13.31 5.63
CA SER A 27 35.17 -13.18 7.08
C SER A 27 33.87 -12.86 7.81
N ASP A 28 33.14 -11.86 7.33
CA ASP A 28 31.89 -11.40 7.97
C ASP A 28 30.79 -12.47 7.85
N THR A 29 30.71 -13.16 6.70
CA THR A 29 29.75 -14.26 6.50
C THR A 29 30.01 -15.42 7.45
N ARG A 30 31.27 -15.73 7.77
CA ARG A 30 31.61 -16.76 8.76
C ARG A 30 31.13 -16.40 10.16
N LEU A 31 31.30 -15.15 10.58
CA LEU A 31 30.82 -14.67 11.88
C LEU A 31 29.30 -14.80 12.00
N ILE A 32 28.58 -14.44 10.94
CA ILE A 32 27.11 -14.58 10.90
C ILE A 32 26.72 -16.06 10.96
N SER A 33 27.39 -16.91 10.18
CA SER A 33 27.12 -18.36 10.16
C SER A 33 27.36 -19.03 11.52
N SER A 34 28.45 -18.69 12.22
CA SER A 34 28.70 -19.21 13.56
C SER A 34 27.66 -18.74 14.57
N TYR A 35 27.29 -17.45 14.52
CA TYR A 35 26.25 -16.90 15.40
C TYR A 35 24.89 -17.58 15.21
N VAL A 36 24.48 -17.83 13.96
CA VAL A 36 23.23 -18.53 13.62
C VAL A 36 23.23 -19.95 14.21
N ALA A 37 24.34 -20.68 14.07
CA ALA A 37 24.49 -22.03 14.60
C ALA A 37 24.46 -22.05 16.14
N GLU A 38 25.20 -21.16 16.79
CA GLU A 38 25.29 -21.08 18.26
C GLU A 38 23.94 -20.73 18.91
N ASN A 39 23.12 -19.92 18.24
CA ASN A 39 21.83 -19.47 18.78
C ASN A 39 20.65 -20.33 18.32
N SER A 40 20.89 -21.48 17.69
CA SER A 40 19.84 -22.37 17.15
C SER A 40 18.84 -21.64 16.24
N LEU A 41 19.32 -20.67 15.48
CA LEU A 41 18.50 -19.88 14.57
C LEU A 41 18.37 -20.61 13.23
N PRO A 42 17.24 -20.45 12.50
CA PRO A 42 17.10 -20.98 11.15
C PRO A 42 18.20 -20.46 10.22
N GLU A 43 18.64 -21.30 9.28
CA GLU A 43 19.60 -20.87 8.26
C GLU A 43 19.06 -19.72 7.41
N LEU A 44 19.96 -18.81 7.05
CA LEU A 44 19.67 -17.74 6.12
C LEU A 44 19.45 -18.34 4.73
N SER A 45 18.29 -18.07 4.15
CA SER A 45 17.95 -18.50 2.78
C SER A 45 17.67 -17.29 1.91
N LEU A 46 18.06 -17.40 0.63
CA LEU A 46 17.66 -16.47 -0.44
C LEU A 46 16.46 -16.98 -1.23
N SER A 47 15.86 -18.10 -0.81
CA SER A 47 14.67 -18.65 -1.45
C SER A 47 13.49 -17.69 -1.34
N ALA A 48 12.56 -17.77 -2.30
CA ALA A 48 11.40 -16.88 -2.34
C ALA A 48 10.47 -17.00 -1.12
N ASP A 49 10.54 -18.12 -0.40
CA ASP A 49 9.81 -18.42 0.83
C ASP A 49 10.62 -18.16 2.11
N ALA A 50 11.84 -17.64 1.99
CA ALA A 50 12.67 -17.29 3.14
C ALA A 50 11.98 -16.23 4.01
N TYR A 51 12.19 -16.33 5.32
CA TYR A 51 11.66 -15.35 6.26
C TYR A 51 12.37 -14.00 6.07
N PRO A 52 11.65 -12.89 5.81
CA PRO A 52 12.26 -11.66 5.31
C PRO A 52 12.98 -10.81 6.39
N PHE A 53 12.99 -11.28 7.64
CA PHE A 53 13.65 -10.62 8.76
C PHE A 53 14.76 -11.51 9.32
N PHE A 54 15.74 -10.92 10.03
CA PHE A 54 16.66 -11.72 10.82
C PHE A 54 15.85 -12.57 11.82
N PRO A 55 16.27 -13.82 12.09
CA PRO A 55 15.63 -14.65 13.09
C PRO A 55 15.41 -13.88 14.39
N SER A 56 14.18 -13.96 14.94
CA SER A 56 13.75 -13.25 16.15
C SER A 56 13.66 -11.72 16.10
N THR A 57 13.88 -11.08 14.94
CA THR A 57 13.72 -9.62 14.78
C THR A 57 12.40 -9.23 14.10
N GLY A 58 11.68 -10.20 13.55
CA GLY A 58 10.39 -10.00 12.89
C GLY A 58 9.20 -10.45 13.75
N PRO A 59 7.96 -10.13 13.32
CA PRO A 59 6.74 -10.60 13.99
C PRO A 59 6.72 -12.13 14.06
N PRO A 60 6.22 -12.75 15.15
CA PRO A 60 6.31 -14.19 15.37
C PRO A 60 5.94 -14.98 14.12
N MET A 61 6.80 -15.93 13.76
CA MET A 61 6.84 -16.66 12.48
C MET A 61 5.43 -16.94 11.96
N LEU A 62 4.97 -16.14 11.00
CA LEU A 62 3.77 -16.44 10.23
C LEU A 62 4.09 -17.66 9.38
N ARG A 63 3.77 -18.85 9.89
CA ARG A 63 3.98 -20.15 9.24
C ARG A 63 3.46 -20.09 7.80
N ASN A 64 4.40 -19.94 6.89
CA ASN A 64 4.20 -19.55 5.50
C ASN A 64 4.20 -20.77 4.60
N THR A 65 3.06 -21.45 4.50
CA THR A 65 2.68 -22.26 3.31
C THR A 65 1.16 -22.28 3.12
N SER A 66 0.39 -22.21 4.20
CA SER A 66 -1.08 -22.15 4.15
C SER A 66 -1.64 -20.73 3.94
N ALA A 67 -0.90 -19.70 4.38
CA ALA A 67 -1.37 -18.32 4.37
C ALA A 67 -1.49 -17.71 2.96
N HIS A 68 -0.66 -18.10 1.99
CA HIS A 68 -0.84 -17.64 0.60
C HIS A 68 -2.07 -18.27 -0.05
N ARG A 69 -2.32 -19.57 0.18
CA ARG A 69 -3.50 -20.27 -0.35
C ARG A 69 -4.80 -19.82 0.33
N SER A 70 -4.73 -19.54 1.64
CA SER A 70 -5.85 -19.01 2.44
C SER A 70 -6.09 -17.50 2.23
N ARG A 71 -5.07 -16.69 1.92
CA ARG A 71 -5.26 -15.26 1.57
C ARG A 71 -6.14 -15.15 0.33
N SER A 72 -5.85 -15.89 -0.72
CA SER A 72 -6.59 -15.83 -1.99
C SER A 72 -8.09 -16.12 -1.89
N SER A 73 -8.52 -16.87 -0.86
CA SER A 73 -9.92 -17.26 -0.67
C SER A 73 -10.75 -16.24 0.11
N LYS A 74 -10.12 -15.22 0.72
CA LYS A 74 -10.87 -14.22 1.47
C LYS A 74 -11.39 -13.11 0.55
N PRO A 75 -12.65 -12.63 0.72
CA PRO A 75 -13.28 -11.66 -0.18
C PRO A 75 -12.46 -10.39 -0.42
N GLU A 76 -11.65 -9.96 0.57
CA GLU A 76 -10.81 -8.77 0.47
C GLU A 76 -9.72 -8.88 -0.60
N TYR A 77 -9.25 -10.09 -0.95
CA TYR A 77 -8.27 -10.29 -2.02
C TYR A 77 -8.86 -10.12 -3.42
N ARG A 78 -10.19 -10.22 -3.54
CA ARG A 78 -10.92 -9.95 -4.78
C ARG A 78 -10.77 -8.49 -5.21
N LEU A 79 -10.58 -7.58 -4.26
CA LEU A 79 -10.35 -6.14 -4.49
C LEU A 79 -8.86 -5.80 -4.62
N ALA A 80 -8.01 -6.55 -3.92
CA ALA A 80 -6.58 -6.25 -3.86
C ALA A 80 -5.85 -6.44 -5.21
N MET A 81 -6.27 -7.40 -6.04
CA MET A 81 -5.64 -7.59 -7.37
C MET A 81 -5.94 -6.42 -8.33
N PRO A 82 -7.21 -6.02 -8.56
CA PRO A 82 -7.52 -4.81 -9.31
C PRO A 82 -6.82 -3.55 -8.78
N ALA A 83 -6.74 -3.38 -7.46
CA ALA A 83 -6.06 -2.25 -6.83
C ALA A 83 -4.54 -2.24 -7.12
N ARG A 84 -3.87 -3.39 -6.97
CA ARG A 84 -2.45 -3.52 -7.31
C ARG A 84 -2.20 -3.23 -8.78
N SER A 85 -3.04 -3.77 -9.68
CA SER A 85 -2.94 -3.48 -11.11
C SER A 85 -3.10 -2.00 -11.40
N TYR A 86 -4.02 -1.29 -10.73
CA TYR A 86 -4.15 0.16 -10.91
C TYR A 86 -2.88 0.91 -10.47
N VAL A 87 -2.32 0.55 -9.32
CA VAL A 87 -1.08 1.19 -8.83
C VAL A 87 0.06 0.99 -9.83
N ILE A 88 0.29 -0.25 -10.28
CA ILE A 88 1.44 -0.59 -11.14
C ILE A 88 1.27 -0.05 -12.56
N GLU A 89 0.08 -0.18 -13.15
CA GLU A 89 -0.15 0.09 -14.57
C GLU A 89 -0.60 1.52 -14.86
N ASP A 90 -1.28 2.18 -13.91
CA ASP A 90 -1.86 3.50 -14.12
C ASP A 90 -1.16 4.56 -13.26
N THR A 91 -1.01 4.36 -11.96
CA THR A 91 -0.48 5.40 -11.05
C THR A 91 1.04 5.51 -11.07
N PHE A 92 1.76 4.38 -11.14
CA PHE A 92 3.22 4.37 -11.09
C PHE A 92 3.86 5.05 -12.32
N PRO A 93 3.39 4.81 -13.56
CA PRO A 93 3.86 5.58 -14.72
C PRO A 93 3.54 7.07 -14.60
N ALA A 94 2.35 7.42 -14.09
CA ALA A 94 1.97 8.81 -13.83
C ALA A 94 2.91 9.50 -12.83
N ALA A 95 3.32 8.81 -11.76
CA ALA A 95 4.25 9.35 -10.78
C ALA A 95 5.59 9.77 -11.41
N SER A 96 6.10 8.99 -12.38
CA SER A 96 7.33 9.31 -13.12
C SER A 96 7.21 10.58 -13.98
N LYS A 97 5.99 11.04 -14.26
CA LYS A 97 5.67 12.22 -15.08
C LYS A 97 5.33 13.46 -14.27
N LEU A 98 5.45 13.40 -12.95
CA LEU A 98 5.07 14.53 -12.09
C LEU A 98 5.93 15.78 -12.35
N ALA A 99 7.25 15.62 -12.50
CA ALA A 99 8.15 16.72 -12.80
C ALA A 99 7.82 17.35 -14.17
N ASP A 100 7.74 16.53 -15.22
CA ASP A 100 7.35 16.94 -16.57
C ASP A 100 6.02 17.70 -16.57
N ALA A 101 5.03 17.24 -15.78
CA ALA A 101 3.71 17.86 -15.70
C ALA A 101 3.74 19.23 -15.02
N VAL A 102 4.48 19.37 -13.91
CA VAL A 102 4.60 20.65 -13.20
C VAL A 102 5.35 21.69 -14.05
N GLU A 103 6.36 21.27 -14.82
CA GLU A 103 7.07 22.13 -15.75
C GLU A 103 6.20 22.56 -16.93
N LYS A 104 5.48 21.61 -17.55
CA LYS A 104 4.64 21.88 -18.72
C LYS A 104 3.37 22.66 -18.38
N TYR A 105 2.75 22.37 -17.23
CA TYR A 105 1.47 22.94 -16.78
C TYR A 105 1.64 23.66 -15.44
N PRO A 106 2.38 24.78 -15.40
CA PRO A 106 2.64 25.47 -14.16
C PRO A 106 1.34 26.01 -13.56
N ARG A 107 1.03 25.58 -12.33
CA ARG A 107 -0.15 26.01 -11.55
C ARG A 107 -1.50 25.69 -12.21
N SER A 108 -1.55 24.74 -13.13
CA SER A 108 -2.81 24.34 -13.76
C SER A 108 -3.80 23.76 -12.75
N GLN A 109 -5.09 24.00 -13.00
CA GLN A 109 -6.23 23.41 -12.29
C GLN A 109 -7.12 22.57 -13.22
N GLU A 110 -6.71 22.40 -14.47
CA GLU A 110 -7.48 21.68 -15.48
C GLU A 110 -7.43 20.17 -15.21
N THR A 111 -8.58 19.51 -15.36
CA THR A 111 -8.72 18.07 -15.03
C THR A 111 -7.96 17.13 -15.99
N ASN A 112 -7.47 17.66 -17.11
CA ASN A 112 -6.72 16.95 -18.14
C ASN A 112 -5.26 17.44 -18.28
N GLU A 113 -4.78 18.29 -17.38
CA GLU A 113 -3.40 18.80 -17.37
C GLU A 113 -2.61 18.21 -16.19
N THR A 114 -2.46 16.88 -16.18
CA THR A 114 -1.85 16.16 -15.07
C THR A 114 -0.74 15.21 -15.52
N ALA A 115 0.07 14.75 -14.57
CA ALA A 115 1.07 13.69 -14.82
C ALA A 115 0.44 12.38 -15.33
N TRP A 116 -0.82 12.13 -14.95
CA TRP A 116 -1.57 10.98 -15.44
C TRP A 116 -1.85 11.10 -16.95
N ASN A 117 -2.23 12.28 -17.42
CA ASN A 117 -2.45 12.58 -18.84
C ASN A 117 -1.17 12.39 -19.66
N LEU A 118 -0.04 12.88 -19.15
CA LEU A 118 1.27 12.72 -19.81
C LEU A 118 1.68 11.25 -19.91
N ALA A 119 1.48 10.45 -18.85
CA ALA A 119 1.83 9.03 -18.87
C ALA A 119 0.96 8.19 -19.82
N HIS A 120 -0.28 8.62 -20.07
CA HIS A 120 -1.25 7.90 -20.90
C HIS A 120 -1.43 8.50 -22.30
N GLY A 121 -0.73 9.59 -22.61
CA GLY A 121 -0.80 10.26 -23.91
C GLY A 121 -2.22 10.68 -24.28
N THR A 122 -2.94 11.32 -23.36
CA THR A 122 -4.34 11.70 -23.57
C THR A 122 -4.67 13.09 -23.07
N ASP A 123 -5.50 13.80 -23.83
CA ASP A 123 -6.04 15.12 -23.47
C ASP A 123 -7.42 15.04 -22.80
N LEU A 124 -7.93 13.83 -22.54
CA LEU A 124 -9.18 13.61 -21.83
C LEU A 124 -8.98 13.71 -20.32
N SER A 125 -10.00 14.14 -19.58
CA SER A 125 -10.01 13.91 -18.13
C SER A 125 -10.00 12.40 -17.83
N VAL A 126 -9.50 12.02 -16.64
CA VAL A 126 -9.32 10.59 -16.29
C VAL A 126 -10.62 9.78 -16.42
N PHE A 127 -11.77 10.37 -16.05
CA PHE A 127 -13.07 9.69 -16.10
C PHE A 127 -13.60 9.54 -17.54
N GLN A 128 -13.43 10.56 -18.38
CA GLN A 128 -13.76 10.46 -19.82
C GLN A 128 -12.88 9.42 -20.52
N TYR A 129 -11.62 9.29 -20.12
CA TYR A 129 -10.75 8.23 -20.60
C TYR A 129 -11.25 6.86 -20.13
N PHE A 130 -11.62 6.72 -18.85
CA PHE A 130 -12.14 5.47 -18.31
C PHE A 130 -13.45 5.00 -18.94
N GLU A 131 -14.35 5.90 -19.34
CA GLU A 131 -15.55 5.56 -20.11
C GLU A 131 -15.21 4.82 -21.41
N LYS A 132 -14.11 5.21 -22.07
CA LYS A 132 -13.59 4.54 -23.28
C LYS A 132 -12.79 3.27 -22.97
N HIS A 133 -12.39 3.08 -21.71
CA HIS A 133 -11.52 1.99 -21.26
C HIS A 133 -12.09 1.29 -20.00
N PRO A 134 -13.21 0.55 -20.12
CA PRO A 134 -13.93 -0.01 -18.97
C PRO A 134 -13.09 -0.99 -18.12
N SER A 135 -12.10 -1.65 -18.71
CA SER A 135 -11.16 -2.51 -17.98
C SER A 135 -10.29 -1.70 -17.00
N ARG A 136 -9.87 -0.49 -17.38
CA ARG A 136 -9.11 0.44 -16.52
C ARG A 136 -10.02 1.05 -15.45
N MET A 137 -11.26 1.41 -15.82
CA MET A 137 -12.27 1.83 -14.84
C MET A 137 -12.44 0.77 -13.74
N LYS A 138 -12.52 -0.51 -14.11
CA LYS A 138 -12.63 -1.62 -13.14
C LYS A 138 -11.43 -1.70 -12.19
N ARG A 139 -10.20 -1.46 -12.68
CA ARG A 139 -8.99 -1.42 -11.84
C ARG A 139 -9.04 -0.24 -10.87
N PHE A 140 -9.36 0.95 -11.38
CA PHE A 140 -9.53 2.17 -10.59
C PHE A 140 -10.56 1.97 -9.47
N MET A 141 -11.75 1.44 -9.79
CA MET A 141 -12.79 1.14 -8.80
C MET A 141 -12.33 0.11 -7.76
N GLY A 142 -11.52 -0.86 -8.15
CA GLY A 142 -10.88 -1.79 -7.22
C GLY A 142 -9.94 -1.10 -6.24
N ALA A 143 -9.13 -0.16 -6.73
CA ALA A 143 -8.26 0.66 -5.89
C ALA A 143 -9.05 1.54 -4.91
N MET A 144 -10.12 2.19 -5.37
CA MET A 144 -11.01 2.99 -4.53
C MET A 144 -11.63 2.17 -3.40
N ASN A 145 -12.19 0.99 -3.72
CA ASN A 145 -12.77 0.10 -2.71
C ASN A 145 -11.73 -0.36 -1.67
N MET A 146 -10.50 -0.65 -2.11
CA MET A 146 -9.42 -1.01 -1.21
C MET A 146 -9.06 0.13 -0.25
N MET A 147 -8.93 1.36 -0.75
CA MET A 147 -8.59 2.54 0.06
C MET A 147 -9.68 2.87 1.10
N ILE A 148 -10.95 2.79 0.72
CA ILE A 148 -12.09 3.00 1.63
C ILE A 148 -12.10 1.94 2.74
N SER A 149 -11.80 0.69 2.40
CA SER A 149 -11.79 -0.42 3.36
C SER A 149 -10.66 -0.27 4.38
N PHE A 150 -9.46 0.15 3.95
CA PHE A 150 -8.34 0.39 4.86
C PHE A 150 -8.55 1.60 5.79
N ASN A 151 -9.27 2.62 5.35
CA ASN A 151 -9.53 3.80 6.19
C ASN A 151 -10.64 3.57 7.23
N SER A 152 -11.65 2.75 6.92
CA SER A 152 -12.85 2.63 7.76
C SER A 152 -12.67 1.68 8.95
N GLY A 153 -11.72 0.74 8.89
CA GLY A 153 -11.61 -0.37 9.83
C GLY A 153 -12.78 -1.34 9.67
N GLU A 154 -12.48 -2.62 9.46
CA GLU A 154 -13.53 -3.63 9.29
C GLU A 154 -14.29 -3.84 10.60
N ARG A 155 -15.62 -3.71 10.56
CA ARG A 155 -16.52 -3.98 11.68
C ARG A 155 -17.71 -4.80 11.19
N ASP A 156 -18.13 -5.75 12.01
CA ASP A 156 -19.40 -6.42 11.84
C ASP A 156 -20.56 -5.52 12.32
N LEU A 157 -21.79 -6.00 12.15
CA LEU A 157 -22.99 -5.24 12.49
C LEU A 157 -23.00 -4.78 13.96
N ASP A 158 -22.56 -5.63 14.89
CA ASP A 158 -22.58 -5.30 16.31
C ASP A 158 -21.44 -4.34 16.70
N GLY A 159 -20.29 -4.44 16.03
CA GLY A 159 -19.22 -3.45 16.08
C GLY A 159 -19.69 -2.08 15.60
N TRP A 160 -20.46 -2.01 14.51
CA TRP A 160 -21.06 -0.75 14.04
C TRP A 160 -22.09 -0.19 15.02
N LYS A 161 -23.02 -1.01 15.54
CA LYS A 161 -23.98 -0.57 16.57
C LYS A 161 -23.29 -0.02 17.81
N SER A 162 -22.22 -0.68 18.25
CA SER A 162 -21.44 -0.25 19.41
C SER A 162 -20.74 1.07 19.16
N LEU A 163 -20.14 1.24 17.97
CA LEU A 163 -19.49 2.48 17.57
C LEU A 163 -20.46 3.66 17.54
N PHE A 164 -21.67 3.49 16.99
CA PHE A 164 -22.66 4.56 16.91
C PHE A 164 -23.18 4.98 18.29
N LYS A 165 -23.27 4.06 19.24
CA LYS A 165 -23.66 4.36 20.63
C LYS A 165 -22.57 5.03 21.45
N MET A 166 -21.30 4.92 21.05
CA MET A 166 -20.16 5.46 21.78
C MET A 166 -20.17 7.00 21.90
N PRO A 167 -20.42 7.79 20.84
CA PRO A 167 -20.55 9.23 20.97
C PRO A 167 -21.86 9.64 21.64
N ASP A 168 -22.96 8.93 21.40
CA ASP A 168 -24.24 9.20 22.04
C ASP A 168 -25.21 8.01 21.99
N SER A 169 -25.84 7.71 23.13
CA SER A 169 -26.79 6.60 23.31
C SER A 169 -28.06 6.69 22.44
N TRP A 170 -28.43 7.89 21.99
CA TRP A 170 -29.61 8.11 21.14
C TRP A 170 -29.39 7.75 19.65
N LEU A 171 -28.13 7.54 19.23
CA LEU A 171 -27.77 7.28 17.84
C LEU A 171 -27.87 5.77 17.57
N GLY A 172 -28.94 5.37 16.89
CA GLY A 172 -29.25 3.98 16.58
C GLY A 172 -29.11 3.69 15.08
N LEU A 173 -28.73 2.45 14.74
CA LEU A 173 -28.79 1.94 13.37
C LEU A 173 -30.22 1.44 13.08
N ARG A 174 -30.92 2.11 12.16
CA ARG A 174 -32.30 1.80 11.77
C ARG A 174 -32.36 0.76 10.65
N TYR A 175 -31.53 0.92 9.63
CA TYR A 175 -31.57 0.10 8.43
C TYR A 175 -30.18 -0.06 7.83
N ILE A 176 -29.89 -1.25 7.28
CA ILE A 176 -28.68 -1.50 6.50
C ILE A 176 -29.04 -2.31 5.25
N VAL A 177 -28.52 -1.88 4.10
CA VAL A 177 -28.69 -2.59 2.83
C VAL A 177 -27.41 -2.55 2.02
N THR A 178 -27.09 -3.66 1.37
CA THR A 178 -26.07 -3.70 0.32
C THR A 178 -26.79 -3.82 -1.02
N PRO A 179 -26.88 -2.73 -1.81
CA PRO A 179 -27.55 -2.79 -3.11
C PRO A 179 -26.92 -3.86 -4.01
N PRO A 180 -27.71 -4.57 -4.84
CA PRO A 180 -27.17 -5.54 -5.78
C PRO A 180 -26.06 -4.93 -6.65
N GLY A 181 -24.90 -5.59 -6.71
CA GLY A 181 -23.73 -5.12 -7.45
C GLY A 181 -22.86 -4.07 -6.74
N SER A 182 -23.29 -3.53 -5.59
CA SER A 182 -22.48 -2.63 -4.78
C SER A 182 -21.48 -3.41 -3.91
N ALA A 183 -20.27 -2.87 -3.78
CA ALA A 183 -19.29 -3.33 -2.78
C ALA A 183 -19.52 -2.68 -1.40
N LEU A 184 -20.37 -1.65 -1.32
CA LEU A 184 -20.62 -0.86 -0.12
C LEU A 184 -22.09 -0.97 0.32
N SER A 185 -22.31 -0.96 1.64
CA SER A 185 -23.64 -0.90 2.24
C SER A 185 -24.05 0.54 2.53
N ILE A 186 -25.35 0.81 2.45
CA ILE A 186 -25.99 2.04 2.92
C ILE A 186 -26.54 1.75 4.32
N MET A 187 -26.27 2.65 5.27
CA MET A 187 -26.78 2.59 6.63
C MET A 187 -27.62 3.82 6.93
N GLU A 188 -28.83 3.61 7.45
CA GLU A 188 -29.70 4.66 7.97
C GLU A 188 -29.57 4.73 9.50
N LEU A 189 -29.22 5.91 10.02
CA LEU A 189 -29.13 6.15 11.46
C LEU A 189 -30.30 7.02 11.93
N ASP A 190 -30.80 6.75 13.12
CA ASP A 190 -31.82 7.56 13.80
C ASP A 190 -31.24 8.14 15.10
N LEU A 191 -31.64 9.35 15.46
CA LEU A 191 -31.20 10.09 16.64
C LEU A 191 -32.17 9.93 17.83
N ARG A 192 -33.10 8.97 17.78
CA ARG A 192 -34.25 8.90 18.70
C ARG A 192 -34.25 7.70 19.64
N GLY A 193 -33.15 6.94 19.71
CA GLY A 193 -33.10 5.72 20.53
C GLY A 193 -34.02 4.59 20.01
N PRO A 194 -34.05 3.43 20.68
CA PRO A 194 -34.66 2.20 20.15
C PRO A 194 -36.19 2.19 19.95
N ASP A 195 -36.94 3.22 20.33
CA ASP A 195 -38.41 3.15 20.47
C ASP A 195 -39.25 4.01 19.50
N SER A 196 -38.69 4.58 18.42
CA SER A 196 -39.51 5.31 17.44
C SER A 196 -39.73 4.56 16.12
N ILE A 197 -40.52 3.49 16.15
CA ILE A 197 -41.07 2.90 14.93
C ILE A 197 -42.21 3.81 14.43
N ARG A 198 -42.02 4.45 13.26
CA ARG A 198 -43.16 4.84 12.43
C ARG A 198 -43.50 3.67 11.52
N SER A 199 -44.70 3.12 11.69
CA SER A 199 -45.32 2.24 10.70
C SER A 199 -45.32 2.93 9.32
N PRO A 200 -45.02 2.21 8.23
CA PRO A 200 -45.15 2.78 6.89
C PRO A 200 -46.63 3.08 6.68
N THR A 201 -47.00 4.35 6.80
CA THR A 201 -48.35 4.78 6.46
C THR A 201 -48.37 4.89 4.94
N ARG A 202 -49.05 3.91 4.35
CA ARG A 202 -49.61 3.77 3.00
C ARG A 202 -49.25 4.83 1.95
#